data_AF-A0A1V5JBI2-F1
#
_entry.id   AF-A0A1V5JBI2-F1
#
_cell.length_a   1.000
_cell.length_b   1.000
_cell.length_c   1.000
_cell.angle_alpha   90.00
_cell.angle_beta   90.00
_cell.angle_gamma   90.00
#
_symmetry.space_group_name_H-M   'P 1'
#
loop_
_entity.id
_entity.type
_entity.pdbx_description
1 polymer ?
#
loop_
_entity_poly.entity_id
_entity_poly.type
_entity_poly.pdbx_seq_one_letter_code
_entity_poly.pdbx_strand_id
1 'polypeptide(L)'
;MEYFSVTGPEMGASFSGFYAGLGVGFGYHYEDEHESLAVNLNNTMYKLITGYDIVNSTRIRMTPALSVNWLKFRLKNSPNERRVPLEQYLSDREIDLRFNQVVAMAGLNLEYKFYSGINETGNYWSVGIYGGYAVKVNRKPWIWSDGNRITTDNEIRLKPFTAGISVSFHGR
;
A
#
# COMPACT_ATOMS: atom_id res chain seq x y z
N MET A 1 14.03 -1.58 -11.16
CA MET A 1 13.42 -1.21 -9.87
C MET A 1 13.30 -2.46 -9.01
N GLU A 2 14.12 -2.53 -7.97
CA GLU A 2 14.12 -3.62 -7.00
C GLU A 2 13.09 -3.34 -5.91
N TYR A 3 12.17 -4.28 -5.73
CA TYR A 3 11.35 -4.58 -4.55
C TYR A 3 10.96 -3.43 -3.59
N PHE A 4 9.67 -3.11 -3.55
CA PHE A 4 9.12 -2.14 -2.60
C PHE A 4 8.26 -2.82 -1.53
N SER A 5 8.42 -2.37 -0.29
CA SER A 5 7.54 -2.73 0.84
C SER A 5 6.71 -1.50 1.21
N VAL A 6 5.38 -1.64 1.22
CA VAL A 6 4.46 -0.58 1.63
C VAL A 6 3.73 -1.06 2.88
N THR A 7 3.81 -0.27 3.95
CA THR A 7 3.18 -0.58 5.23
C THR A 7 2.31 0.60 5.62
N GLY A 8 1.19 0.35 6.29
CA GLY A 8 0.43 1.44 6.89
C GLY A 8 -0.77 0.97 7.70
N PRO A 9 -1.43 1.92 8.38
CA PRO A 9 -2.58 1.62 9.22
C PRO A 9 -3.79 1.15 8.39
N GLU A 10 -4.57 0.27 9.00
CA GLU A 10 -5.77 -0.31 8.41
C GLU A 10 -6.93 -0.08 9.39
N MET A 11 -8.06 0.41 8.89
CA MET A 11 -9.30 0.54 9.66
C MET A 11 -10.31 -0.43 9.07
N GLY A 12 -10.88 -1.30 9.91
CA GLY A 12 -11.87 -2.27 9.45
C GLY A 12 -12.94 -2.52 10.47
N ALA A 13 -14.09 -2.94 9.98
CA ALA A 13 -15.23 -3.36 10.77
C ALA A 13 -15.53 -4.82 10.47
N SER A 14 -15.95 -5.56 11.49
CA SER A 14 -16.39 -6.94 11.35
C SER A 14 -17.83 -7.07 11.81
N PHE A 15 -18.71 -7.63 10.98
CA PHE A 15 -20.10 -7.91 11.32
C PHE A 15 -20.44 -9.37 11.00
N SER A 16 -20.91 -10.12 12.00
CA SER A 16 -21.34 -11.52 11.84
C SER A 16 -20.29 -12.43 11.16
N GLY A 17 -19.01 -12.24 11.51
CA GLY A 17 -17.89 -13.00 10.91
C GLY A 17 -17.43 -12.49 9.55
N PHE A 18 -18.13 -11.53 8.92
CA PHE A 18 -17.64 -10.84 7.72
C PHE A 18 -16.79 -9.64 8.12
N TYR A 19 -15.55 -9.59 7.65
CA TYR A 19 -14.62 -8.48 7.84
C TYR A 19 -14.53 -7.63 6.58
N ALA A 20 -14.64 -6.32 6.72
CA ALA A 20 -14.33 -5.36 5.67
C ALA A 20 -13.43 -4.25 6.21
N GLY A 21 -12.40 -3.89 5.46
CA GLY A 21 -11.41 -2.91 5.88
C GLY A 21 -10.94 -2.00 4.77
N LEU A 22 -10.57 -0.78 5.14
CA LEU A 22 -9.88 0.21 4.33
C LEU A 22 -8.54 0.54 4.98
N GLY A 23 -7.47 0.40 4.20
CA GLY A 23 -6.11 0.71 4.62
C GLY A 23 -5.49 1.77 3.74
N VAL A 24 -4.61 2.57 4.35
CA VAL A 24 -3.72 3.48 3.61
C VAL A 24 -2.30 3.13 3.99
N GLY A 25 -1.50 2.78 2.99
CA GLY A 25 -0.09 2.46 3.14
C GLY A 25 0.80 3.55 2.55
N PHE A 26 1.91 3.84 3.21
CA PHE A 26 2.96 4.69 2.67
C PHE A 26 4.25 3.86 2.61
N GLY A 27 4.88 3.81 1.44
CA GLY A 27 6.16 3.12 1.26
C GLY A 27 7.33 4.06 1.51
N TYR A 28 8.46 3.50 1.92
CA TYR A 28 9.67 4.29 2.16
C TYR A 28 10.21 4.92 0.87
N HIS A 29 10.65 6.15 1.06
CA HIS A 29 11.33 7.05 0.13
C HIS A 29 12.66 6.43 -0.32
N TYR A 30 12.77 6.08 -1.59
CA TYR A 30 14.04 5.68 -2.21
C TYR A 30 14.58 6.89 -2.96
N GLU A 31 15.61 7.51 -2.41
CA GLU A 31 16.48 8.48 -3.10
C GLU A 31 17.68 7.70 -3.61
N ASP A 32 17.83 7.64 -4.94
CA ASP A 32 19.07 7.20 -5.57
C ASP A 32 19.64 8.40 -6.31
N GLU A 33 20.85 8.80 -5.91
CA GLU A 33 21.61 9.85 -6.58
C GLU A 33 22.36 9.19 -7.74
N HIS A 34 21.74 9.20 -8.93
CA HIS A 34 22.53 9.09 -10.15
C HIS A 34 23.01 10.49 -10.53
N GLU A 35 24.25 10.59 -11.06
CA GLU A 35 25.10 11.80 -11.26
C GLU A 35 24.45 13.09 -11.82
N SER A 36 23.17 13.11 -12.16
CA SER A 36 22.41 14.31 -12.57
C SER A 36 20.90 14.28 -12.21
N LEU A 37 20.40 13.27 -11.49
CA LEU A 37 18.97 13.04 -11.31
C LEU A 37 18.70 12.48 -9.90
N ALA A 38 18.21 13.31 -8.97
CA ALA A 38 17.70 12.80 -7.70
C ALA A 38 16.29 12.26 -7.95
N VAL A 39 16.16 10.93 -7.90
CA VAL A 39 14.89 10.24 -8.09
C VAL A 39 14.15 10.19 -6.77
N ASN A 40 13.05 10.94 -6.65
CA ASN A 40 12.14 10.82 -5.52
C ASN A 40 10.99 9.88 -5.89
N LEU A 41 10.90 8.74 -5.22
CA LEU A 41 9.83 7.76 -5.39
C LEU A 41 8.92 7.73 -4.16
N ASN A 42 7.76 8.39 -4.26
CA ASN A 42 6.74 8.34 -3.22
C ASN A 42 5.67 7.29 -3.54
N ASN A 43 5.44 6.39 -2.59
CA ASN A 43 4.55 5.25 -2.72
C ASN A 43 3.35 5.43 -1.81
N THR A 44 2.16 5.58 -2.40
CA THR A 44 0.89 5.55 -1.67
C THR A 44 0.11 4.32 -2.09
N MET A 45 -0.44 3.59 -1.12
CA MET A 45 -1.28 2.42 -1.35
C MET A 45 -2.64 2.65 -0.71
N TYR A 46 -3.70 2.41 -1.48
CA TYR A 46 -5.05 2.27 -0.94
C TYR A 46 -5.43 0.80 -0.95
N LYS A 47 -5.81 0.25 0.19
CA LYS A 47 -6.11 -1.17 0.38
C LYS A 47 -7.58 -1.33 0.75
N LEU A 48 -8.34 -2.06 -0.06
CA LEU A 48 -9.69 -2.53 0.30
C LEU A 48 -9.60 -4.00 0.65
N ILE A 49 -10.02 -4.40 1.84
CA ILE A 49 -9.91 -5.78 2.35
C ILE A 49 -11.30 -6.30 2.62
N THR A 50 -11.55 -7.55 2.26
CA THR A 50 -12.74 -8.29 2.64
C THR A 50 -12.35 -9.70 3.04
N GLY A 51 -13.05 -10.29 3.99
CA GLY A 51 -12.76 -11.63 4.46
C GLY A 51 -13.88 -12.22 5.31
N TYR A 52 -13.81 -13.52 5.55
CA TYR A 52 -14.74 -14.20 6.43
C TYR A 52 -13.95 -14.97 7.51
N ASP A 53 -14.26 -14.72 8.77
CA ASP A 53 -13.56 -15.28 9.90
C ASP A 53 -13.77 -16.81 9.95
N ILE A 54 -12.69 -17.57 9.76
CA ILE A 54 -12.73 -19.03 9.92
C ILE A 54 -12.57 -19.39 11.40
N VAL A 55 -11.68 -18.68 12.10
CA VAL A 55 -11.46 -18.87 13.54
C VAL A 55 -11.79 -17.57 14.23
N ASN A 56 -12.77 -17.63 15.13
CA ASN A 56 -13.19 -16.49 15.93
C ASN A 56 -13.24 -16.91 17.41
N SER A 57 -12.08 -16.92 18.06
CA SER A 57 -11.94 -17.19 19.48
C SER A 57 -11.94 -15.87 20.28
N THR A 58 -11.98 -15.96 21.61
CA THR A 58 -11.90 -14.80 22.51
C THR A 58 -10.63 -14.00 22.25
N ARG A 59 -9.47 -14.65 22.07
CA ARG A 59 -8.20 -13.92 21.93
C ARG A 59 -7.62 -13.92 20.52
N ILE A 60 -8.03 -14.86 19.68
CA ILE A 60 -7.42 -15.08 18.37
C ILE A 60 -8.50 -15.04 17.29
N ARG A 61 -8.21 -14.31 16.21
CA ARG A 61 -9.01 -14.31 14.99
C ARG A 61 -8.14 -14.70 13.80
N MET A 62 -8.67 -15.56 12.94
CA MET A 62 -8.05 -15.90 11.67
C MET A 62 -9.05 -15.67 10.54
N THR A 63 -8.65 -14.84 9.58
CA THR A 63 -9.51 -14.38 8.50
C THR A 63 -8.77 -14.56 7.16
N PRO A 64 -9.18 -15.50 6.30
CA PRO A 64 -8.84 -15.44 4.89
C PRO A 64 -9.34 -14.11 4.32
N ALA A 65 -8.42 -13.36 3.76
CA ALA A 65 -8.67 -12.01 3.28
C ALA A 65 -8.32 -11.90 1.80
N LEU A 66 -9.23 -11.31 1.05
CA LEU A 66 -8.99 -10.79 -0.28
C LEU A 66 -8.82 -9.28 -0.17
N SER A 67 -7.75 -8.74 -0.73
CA SER A 67 -7.58 -7.30 -0.80
C SER A 67 -7.28 -6.80 -2.20
N VAL A 68 -7.75 -5.60 -2.50
CA VAL A 68 -7.40 -4.85 -3.71
C VAL A 68 -6.56 -3.66 -3.28
N ASN A 69 -5.34 -3.61 -3.79
CA ASN A 69 -4.33 -2.62 -3.48
C ASN A 69 -4.14 -1.74 -4.72
N TRP A 70 -4.50 -0.46 -4.62
CA TRP A 70 -4.16 0.53 -5.62
C TRP A 70 -2.86 1.22 -5.21
N LEU A 71 -1.80 0.89 -5.94
CA LEU A 71 -0.47 1.46 -5.79
C LEU A 71 -0.31 2.68 -6.69
N LYS A 72 0.06 3.80 -6.09
CA LYS A 72 0.39 5.05 -6.76
C LYS A 72 1.85 5.39 -6.49
N PHE A 73 2.62 5.51 -7.55
CA PHE A 73 4.02 5.92 -7.53
C PHE A 73 4.13 7.29 -8.16
N ARG A 74 4.89 8.18 -7.53
CA ARG A 74 5.29 9.44 -8.14
C ARG A 74 6.80 9.46 -8.25
N LEU A 75 7.29 9.61 -9.47
CA LEU A 75 8.69 9.79 -9.80
C LEU A 75 8.89 11.26 -10.12
N LYS A 76 9.77 11.92 -9.36
CA LYS A 76 10.22 13.26 -9.67
C LYS A 76 11.73 13.29 -9.86
N ASN A 77 12.18 14.04 -10.84
CA ASN A 77 13.54 14.56 -10.83
C ASN A 77 13.56 15.84 -9.98
N SER A 78 14.30 15.84 -8.87
CA SER A 78 14.60 17.06 -8.12
C SER A 78 16.07 17.38 -8.25
N PRO A 79 16.44 18.60 -8.69
CA PRO A 79 17.77 19.13 -8.41
C PRO A 79 17.94 19.16 -6.89
N ASN A 80 19.13 18.82 -6.39
CA ASN A 80 19.44 18.80 -4.95
C ASN A 80 19.26 20.20 -4.29
N GLU A 81 19.03 21.24 -5.10
CA GLU A 81 18.84 22.63 -4.68
C GLU A 81 17.37 23.06 -4.72
N ARG A 82 16.88 23.63 -3.61
CA ARG A 82 15.49 24.17 -3.50
C ARG A 82 15.23 25.40 -4.39
N ARG A 83 16.28 26.01 -4.94
CA ARG A 83 16.20 27.21 -5.77
C ARG A 83 17.07 26.97 -6.99
N VAL A 84 16.44 26.89 -8.16
CA VAL A 84 17.11 26.61 -9.43
C VAL A 84 16.99 27.87 -10.29
N PRO A 85 18.08 28.38 -10.89
CA PRO A 85 18.03 29.50 -11.83
C PRO A 85 17.10 29.20 -13.01
N LEU A 86 16.45 30.22 -13.56
CA LEU A 86 15.49 30.05 -14.67
C LEU A 86 16.17 29.43 -15.91
N GLU A 87 17.43 29.79 -16.16
CA GLU A 87 18.24 29.29 -17.26
C GLU A 87 18.45 27.76 -17.15
N GLN A 88 18.69 27.28 -15.93
CA GLN A 88 18.82 25.86 -15.65
C GLN A 88 17.47 25.15 -15.71
N TYR A 89 16.38 25.78 -15.26
CA TYR A 89 15.04 25.22 -15.37
C TYR A 89 14.56 25.06 -16.83
N LEU A 90 14.96 25.98 -17.72
CA LEU A 90 14.64 25.89 -19.15
C LEU A 90 15.50 24.84 -19.88
N SER A 91 16.70 24.55 -19.37
CA SER A 91 17.61 23.52 -19.90
C SER A 91 17.24 22.12 -19.40
N ASP A 92 16.96 21.99 -18.10
CA ASP A 92 16.68 20.72 -17.44
C ASP A 92 15.18 20.46 -17.44
N ARG A 93 14.74 19.53 -18.29
CA ARG A 93 13.32 19.18 -18.38
C ARG A 93 12.84 18.55 -17.07
N GLU A 94 11.85 19.16 -16.43
CA GLU A 94 11.20 18.59 -15.25
C GLU A 94 10.50 17.27 -15.63
N ILE A 95 10.80 16.22 -14.87
CA ILE A 95 10.18 14.90 -15.02
C ILE A 95 9.28 14.69 -13.80
N ASP A 96 7.96 14.79 -13.97
CA ASP A 96 6.95 14.27 -13.04
C ASP A 96 6.19 13.14 -13.72
N LEU A 97 6.44 11.90 -13.29
CA LEU A 97 5.74 10.72 -13.78
C LEU A 97 4.94 10.08 -12.65
N ARG A 98 3.67 9.79 -12.93
CA ARG A 98 2.74 9.16 -11.99
C ARG A 98 2.36 7.80 -12.51
N PHE A 99 2.75 6.75 -11.80
CA PHE A 99 2.43 5.37 -12.15
C PHE A 99 1.29 4.88 -11.25
N ASN A 100 0.30 4.23 -11.84
CA ASN A 100 -0.79 3.59 -11.13
C ASN A 100 -0.84 2.11 -11.49
N GLN A 101 -0.87 1.27 -10.46
CA GLN A 101 -0.91 -0.19 -10.59
C GLN A 101 -1.95 -0.75 -9.61
N VAL A 102 -2.80 -1.65 -10.09
CA VAL A 102 -3.81 -2.34 -9.29
C VAL A 102 -3.37 -3.78 -9.08
N VAL A 103 -3.35 -4.19 -7.81
CA VAL A 103 -2.91 -5.51 -7.38
C VAL A 103 -4.02 -6.13 -6.55
N ALA A 104 -4.38 -7.37 -6.83
CA ALA A 104 -5.24 -8.17 -5.98
C ALA A 104 -4.36 -9.05 -5.10
N MET A 105 -4.74 -9.25 -3.85
CA MET A 105 -4.01 -10.07 -2.89
C MET A 105 -4.99 -11.06 -2.26
N ALA A 106 -4.56 -12.31 -2.16
CA ALA A 106 -5.25 -13.33 -1.39
C ALA A 106 -4.32 -13.82 -0.29
N GLY A 107 -4.79 -13.78 0.96
CA GLY A 107 -3.94 -14.08 2.10
C GLY A 107 -4.71 -14.51 3.34
N LEU A 108 -3.97 -14.63 4.43
CA LEU A 108 -4.48 -14.90 5.76
C LEU A 108 -4.08 -13.76 6.68
N ASN A 109 -5.04 -13.30 7.46
CA ASN A 109 -4.84 -12.39 8.58
C ASN A 109 -4.95 -13.19 9.87
N LEU A 110 -3.95 -13.09 10.73
CA LEU A 110 -3.96 -13.63 12.08
C LEU A 110 -3.87 -12.47 13.06
N GLU A 111 -4.90 -12.28 13.86
CA GLU A 111 -5.03 -11.14 14.77
C GLU A 111 -5.25 -11.60 16.21
N TYR A 112 -4.60 -10.89 17.13
CA TYR A 112 -4.78 -11.05 18.56
C TYR A 112 -5.67 -9.92 19.10
N LYS A 113 -6.72 -10.27 19.85
CA LYS A 113 -7.71 -9.32 20.36
C LYS A 113 -7.36 -8.85 21.78
N PHE A 114 -7.41 -7.54 21.97
CA PHE A 114 -7.28 -6.83 23.23
C PHE A 114 -8.61 -6.15 23.57
N TYR A 115 -9.36 -6.74 24.49
CA TYR A 115 -10.63 -6.15 24.95
C TYR A 115 -10.39 -4.95 25.86
N SER A 116 -11.12 -3.87 25.61
CA SER A 116 -11.26 -2.75 26.54
C SER A 116 -12.58 -2.92 27.29
N GLY A 117 -12.55 -3.55 28.47
CA GLY A 117 -13.72 -3.70 29.34
C GLY A 117 -13.74 -4.99 30.17
N ILE A 118 -14.52 -4.97 31.26
CA ILE A 118 -14.57 -6.02 32.31
C ILE A 118 -15.24 -7.33 31.83
N ASN A 119 -16.01 -7.30 30.73
CA ASN A 119 -16.88 -8.42 30.33
C ASN A 119 -16.59 -9.03 28.94
N GLU A 120 -15.36 -8.96 28.38
CA GLU A 120 -14.94 -9.66 27.14
C GLU A 120 -15.87 -9.53 25.89
N THR A 121 -16.89 -8.66 25.92
CA THR A 121 -17.93 -8.51 24.89
C THR A 121 -18.09 -7.05 24.42
N GLY A 122 -17.07 -6.22 24.65
CA GLY A 122 -17.03 -4.79 24.30
C GLY A 122 -16.14 -4.46 23.11
N ASN A 123 -15.91 -3.16 22.89
CA ASN A 123 -14.97 -2.66 21.90
C ASN A 123 -13.58 -3.26 22.14
N TYR A 124 -12.92 -3.72 21.07
CA TYR A 124 -11.61 -4.32 21.18
C TYR A 124 -10.65 -3.80 20.11
N TRP A 125 -9.40 -3.66 20.51
CA TRP A 125 -8.29 -3.47 19.59
C TRP A 125 -7.79 -4.84 19.17
N SER A 126 -7.30 -4.98 17.94
CA SER A 126 -6.60 -6.17 17.52
C SER A 126 -5.30 -5.81 16.83
N VAL A 127 -4.26 -6.57 17.14
CA VAL A 127 -2.97 -6.47 16.46
C VAL A 127 -2.72 -7.79 15.77
N GLY A 128 -2.38 -7.76 14.50
CA GLY A 128 -2.19 -8.97 13.72
C GLY A 128 -1.06 -8.87 12.72
N ILE A 129 -0.75 -10.05 12.20
CA ILE A 129 0.10 -10.20 11.03
C ILE A 129 -0.78 -10.66 9.88
N TYR A 130 -0.48 -10.17 8.69
CA TYR A 130 -1.09 -10.66 7.47
C TYR A 130 -0.02 -11.08 6.49
N GLY A 131 -0.32 -12.11 5.72
CA GLY A 131 0.55 -12.64 4.69
C GLY A 131 -0.27 -13.20 3.55
N GLY A 132 0.19 -13.01 2.32
CA GLY A 132 -0.55 -13.48 1.15
C GLY A 132 0.18 -13.35 -0.17
N TYR A 133 -0.49 -13.87 -1.18
CA TYR A 133 -0.04 -13.86 -2.56
C TYR A 133 -0.69 -12.71 -3.32
N ALA A 134 0.12 -11.87 -3.94
CA ALA A 134 -0.27 -10.69 -4.67
C ALA A 134 -0.15 -10.93 -6.19
N VAL A 135 -1.24 -10.68 -6.91
CA VAL A 135 -1.38 -10.84 -8.35
C VAL A 135 -1.68 -9.48 -8.97
N LYS A 136 -0.98 -9.14 -10.04
CA LYS A 136 -1.24 -7.93 -10.81
C LYS A 136 -2.57 -8.06 -11.57
N VAL A 137 -3.49 -7.13 -11.34
CA VAL A 137 -4.77 -7.08 -12.07
C VAL A 137 -4.56 -6.46 -13.45
N ASN A 138 -3.80 -5.37 -13.52
CA ASN A 138 -3.38 -4.77 -14.78
C ASN A 138 -1.95 -5.21 -15.15
N ARG A 139 -1.75 -5.72 -16.37
CA ARG A 139 -0.41 -6.08 -16.88
C ARG A 139 0.48 -4.84 -17.04
N LYS A 140 -0.05 -3.81 -17.67
CA LYS A 140 0.64 -2.54 -17.93
C LYS A 140 0.25 -1.48 -16.89
N PRO A 141 1.22 -0.79 -16.25
CA PRO A 141 0.93 0.33 -15.35
C PRO A 141 0.35 1.51 -16.14
N TRP A 142 -0.52 2.28 -15.52
CA TRP A 142 -0.99 3.53 -16.11
C TRP A 142 -0.03 4.64 -15.71
N ILE A 143 0.70 5.16 -16.71
CA ILE A 143 1.69 6.19 -16.52
C ILE A 143 1.15 7.51 -17.07
N TRP A 144 1.21 8.55 -16.25
CA TRP A 144 0.78 9.89 -16.60
C TRP A 144 1.90 10.88 -16.31
N SER A 145 2.08 11.83 -17.23
CA SER A 145 2.82 13.08 -17.03
C SER A 145 1.81 14.23 -17.16
N ASP A 146 2.11 15.43 -16.63
CA ASP A 146 1.14 16.52 -16.41
C ASP A 146 0.23 16.89 -17.60
N GLY A 147 0.60 16.55 -18.84
CA GLY A 147 -0.28 16.65 -20.01
C GLY A 147 -0.37 15.40 -20.90
N ASN A 148 0.39 14.33 -20.64
CA ASN A 148 0.53 13.19 -21.55
C ASN A 148 0.36 11.85 -20.85
N ARG A 149 -0.34 10.91 -21.50
CA ARG A 149 -0.35 9.50 -21.09
C ARG A 149 0.87 8.80 -21.69
N ILE A 150 1.75 8.30 -20.84
CA ILE A 150 2.93 7.55 -21.28
C ILE A 150 2.56 6.07 -21.34
N THR A 151 2.90 5.42 -22.45
CA THR A 151 2.71 3.98 -22.63
C THR A 151 4.06 3.29 -22.52
N THR A 152 4.07 2.13 -21.87
CA THR A 152 5.24 1.24 -21.82
C THR A 152 4.80 -0.18 -22.13
N ASP A 153 5.69 -0.95 -22.73
CA ASP A 153 5.49 -2.40 -22.92
C ASP A 153 6.02 -3.22 -21.74
N ASN A 154 6.77 -2.58 -20.85
CA ASN A 154 7.35 -3.22 -19.68
C ASN A 154 6.37 -3.20 -18.49
N GLU A 155 6.37 -4.30 -17.72
CA GLU A 155 5.57 -4.41 -16.51
C GLU A 155 6.41 -4.03 -15.27
N ILE A 156 5.77 -3.43 -14.27
CA ILE A 156 6.37 -3.29 -12.94
C ILE A 156 6.47 -4.70 -12.34
N ARG A 157 7.68 -5.09 -11.92
CA ARG A 157 7.90 -6.36 -11.23
C ARG A 157 7.34 -6.25 -9.81
N LEU A 158 6.45 -7.18 -9.46
CA LEU A 158 5.86 -7.27 -8.14
C LEU A 158 6.46 -8.47 -7.42
N LYS A 159 6.79 -8.34 -6.13
CA LYS A 159 7.06 -9.50 -5.28
C LYS A 159 5.72 -10.21 -5.03
N PRO A 160 5.58 -11.49 -5.40
CA PRO A 160 4.32 -12.19 -5.26
C PRO A 160 3.94 -12.41 -3.79
N PHE A 161 4.92 -12.49 -2.88
CA PHE A 161 4.66 -12.63 -1.45
C PHE A 161 4.68 -11.25 -0.78
N THR A 162 3.60 -10.92 -0.09
CA THR A 162 3.50 -9.70 0.74
C THR A 162 3.14 -10.10 2.16
N ALA A 163 3.81 -9.49 3.14
CA ALA A 163 3.51 -9.63 4.55
C ALA A 163 3.53 -8.27 5.23
N GLY A 164 2.73 -8.11 6.29
CA GLY A 164 2.64 -6.87 7.04
C GLY A 164 2.00 -7.05 8.41
N ILE A 165 1.96 -5.95 9.16
CA ILE A 165 1.33 -5.87 10.47
C ILE A 165 0.07 -5.02 10.32
N SER A 166 -1.03 -5.46 10.92
CA SER A 166 -2.27 -4.70 10.98
C SER A 166 -2.61 -4.35 12.43
N VAL A 167 -3.13 -3.15 12.64
CA VAL A 167 -3.76 -2.74 13.90
C VAL A 167 -5.16 -2.28 13.55
N SER A 168 -6.17 -2.95 14.11
CA SER A 168 -7.58 -2.72 13.79
C SER A 168 -8.36 -2.43 15.07
N PHE A 169 -9.28 -1.47 15.02
CA PHE A 169 -10.23 -1.21 16.11
C PHE A 169 -11.61 -1.70 15.72
N HIS A 170 -12.25 -2.47 16.60
CA HIS A 170 -13.58 -3.00 16.39
C HIS A 170 -14.54 -2.36 17.40
N GLY A 171 -15.41 -1.50 16.87
CA GLY A 171 -16.58 -1.01 17.58
C GLY A 171 -17.75 -1.97 17.41
N ARG A 172 -18.51 -2.19 18.49
CA ARG A 172 -19.78 -2.92 18.44
C ARG A 172 -20.93 -1.99 18.02
#